data_AF-A0A7X3SKS2-F1
#
_entry.id   AF-A0A7X3SKS2-F1
#
_cell.length_a   1.000
_cell.length_b   1.000
_cell.length_c   1.000
_cell.angle_alpha   90.00
_cell.angle_beta   90.00
_cell.angle_gamma   90.00
#
_symmetry.space_group_name_H-M   'P 1'
#
loop_
_entity.id
_entity.type
_entity.pdbx_description
1 polymer ?
#
loop_
_entity_poly.entity_id
_entity_poly.type
_entity_poly.pdbx_seq_one_letter_code
_entity_poly.pdbx_strand_id
1 'polypeptide(L)'
;MKLVLWGRGRDFNILMMAASWKKDVQIVGVIQSECNGNEEFLCGNQRFILYNKDILDTLEFDYIIIANSHYKDIIVNNLHKKYINQMIIPYACDCQNKEAAITKMQMFVDNPRDVVVRLSGLHWGYEILPMHFDLKDTSVLYEQDVFVELADYTRVRTTELIIKELKENNIDGAMAEVGVFRGRYAKIFSHYFPEKSLYLYDTFEGFDSKQLEDEIKEKHANVTWAQLFYNTSEELVKNYIKNEKNTFIRKGFFPNTIELKEKDDKFCLVSLDADLYEPILEGLRFFYPRLVTGGYILVHDYNGLDIIGNEYITLAGVKKAIKDYEKEIGKGLCKVPISDMNGSVIITK
;
A
#
# COMPACT_ATOMS: atom_id res chain seq x y z
N MET A 1 -33.19 13.90 -9.31
CA MET A 1 -32.93 13.68 -7.88
C MET A 1 -32.41 14.97 -7.24
N LYS A 2 -33.09 15.49 -6.23
CA LYS A 2 -32.77 16.74 -5.52
C LYS A 2 -31.89 16.45 -4.31
N LEU A 3 -30.74 17.10 -4.23
CA LEU A 3 -29.75 16.93 -3.19
C LEU A 3 -29.53 18.20 -2.38
N VAL A 4 -29.40 18.02 -1.09
CA VAL A 4 -28.86 19.02 -0.18
C VAL A 4 -27.46 18.59 0.23
N LEU A 5 -26.52 19.52 0.21
CA LEU A 5 -25.18 19.27 0.74
C LEU A 5 -25.07 19.95 2.11
N TRP A 6 -24.58 19.24 3.12
CA TRP A 6 -24.36 19.81 4.45
C TRP A 6 -22.87 19.93 4.72
N GLY A 7 -22.41 21.17 4.89
CA GLY A 7 -21.02 21.49 5.19
C GLY A 7 -20.43 22.50 4.21
N ARG A 8 -19.36 23.15 4.65
CA ARG A 8 -18.53 24.07 3.87
C ARG A 8 -17.07 23.85 4.25
N GLY A 9 -16.15 24.19 3.33
CA GLY A 9 -14.71 24.13 3.59
C GLY A 9 -14.06 22.95 2.87
N ARG A 10 -13.01 22.38 3.49
CA ARG A 10 -12.12 21.41 2.83
C ARG A 10 -12.86 20.19 2.27
N ASP A 11 -13.69 19.54 3.09
CA ASP A 11 -14.40 18.32 2.71
C ASP A 11 -15.43 18.57 1.62
N PHE A 12 -16.23 19.63 1.79
CA PHE A 12 -17.17 20.10 0.78
C PHE A 12 -16.47 20.35 -0.56
N ASN A 13 -15.34 21.08 -0.56
CA ASN A 13 -14.59 21.37 -1.78
C ASN A 13 -14.09 20.09 -2.45
N ILE A 14 -13.65 19.10 -1.68
CA ILE A 14 -13.16 17.83 -2.21
C ILE A 14 -14.30 17.00 -2.79
N LEU A 15 -15.46 16.95 -2.12
CA LEU A 15 -16.66 16.36 -2.70
C LEU A 15 -16.97 17.01 -4.05
N MET A 16 -16.99 18.34 -4.11
CA MET A 16 -17.32 19.07 -5.33
C MET A 16 -16.30 18.90 -6.45
N MET A 17 -15.02 18.79 -6.12
CA MET A 17 -13.94 18.58 -7.10
C MET A 17 -13.87 17.13 -7.60
N ALA A 18 -14.10 16.16 -6.71
CA ALA A 18 -14.00 14.75 -7.03
C ALA A 18 -15.26 14.22 -7.71
N ALA A 19 -16.44 14.72 -7.36
CA ALA A 19 -17.70 14.18 -7.85
C ALA A 19 -17.94 14.45 -9.34
N SER A 20 -18.03 13.37 -10.13
CA SER A 20 -18.66 13.39 -11.45
C SER A 20 -20.16 13.17 -11.28
N TRP A 21 -20.89 14.27 -11.05
CA TRP A 21 -22.34 14.23 -10.81
C TRP A 21 -23.12 13.70 -12.01
N LYS A 22 -24.09 12.83 -11.73
CA LYS A 22 -25.04 12.34 -12.75
C LYS A 22 -25.93 13.47 -13.26
N LYS A 23 -26.35 13.39 -14.53
CA LYS A 23 -27.09 14.46 -15.21
C LYS A 23 -28.43 14.83 -14.57
N ASP A 24 -29.07 13.89 -13.89
CA ASP A 24 -30.37 14.06 -13.25
C ASP A 24 -30.25 14.51 -11.77
N VAL A 25 -29.03 14.70 -11.27
CA VAL A 25 -28.78 15.22 -9.92
C VAL A 25 -28.80 16.74 -9.91
N GLN A 26 -29.65 17.30 -9.05
CA GLN A 26 -29.77 18.73 -8.82
C GLN A 26 -29.41 19.05 -7.38
N ILE A 27 -28.36 19.83 -7.15
CA ILE A 27 -28.06 20.37 -5.82
C ILE A 27 -28.95 21.58 -5.57
N VAL A 28 -29.87 21.48 -4.62
CA VAL A 28 -30.89 22.50 -4.34
C VAL A 28 -30.49 23.46 -3.22
N GLY A 29 -29.44 23.14 -2.45
CA GLY A 29 -28.94 24.03 -1.41
C GLY A 29 -27.74 23.45 -0.67
N VAL A 30 -27.01 24.35 -0.01
CA VAL A 30 -25.93 23.98 0.92
C VAL A 30 -26.30 24.44 2.32
N ILE A 31 -26.24 23.53 3.29
CA ILE A 31 -26.57 23.81 4.69
C ILE A 31 -25.29 24.03 5.49
N GLN A 32 -25.33 25.06 6.34
CA GLN A 32 -24.36 25.25 7.42
C GLN A 32 -25.10 25.35 8.75
N SER A 33 -24.59 24.66 9.77
CA SER A 33 -25.21 24.60 11.10
C SER A 33 -25.42 25.98 11.74
N GLU A 34 -24.50 26.90 11.49
CA GLU A 34 -24.54 28.29 11.98
C GLU A 34 -24.20 29.24 10.82
N CYS A 35 -25.23 29.84 10.23
CA CYS A 35 -25.09 30.96 9.28
C CYS A 35 -26.36 31.82 9.29
N ASN A 36 -26.28 33.06 8.80
CA ASN A 36 -27.44 33.97 8.72
C ASN A 36 -28.44 33.55 7.62
N GLY A 37 -28.02 32.66 6.71
CA GLY A 37 -28.80 32.19 5.57
C GLY A 37 -28.79 33.18 4.40
N ASN A 38 -29.09 32.68 3.20
CA ASN A 38 -29.08 33.43 1.93
C ASN A 38 -27.72 34.06 1.58
N GLU A 39 -26.62 33.51 2.12
CA GLU A 39 -25.27 33.95 1.79
C GLU A 39 -24.81 33.23 0.52
N GLU A 40 -24.35 33.96 -0.48
CA GLU A 40 -23.72 33.34 -1.66
C GLU A 40 -22.27 32.95 -1.33
N PHE A 41 -21.85 31.76 -1.76
CA PHE A 41 -20.45 31.39 -1.79
C PHE A 41 -20.07 30.65 -3.07
N LEU A 42 -18.77 30.71 -3.39
CA LEU A 42 -18.18 30.10 -4.57
C LEU A 42 -17.45 28.82 -4.21
N CYS A 43 -17.65 27.78 -5.01
CA CYS A 43 -16.81 26.58 -5.02
C CYS A 43 -16.42 26.29 -6.47
N GLY A 44 -15.15 26.51 -6.79
CA GLY A 44 -14.69 26.57 -8.19
C GLY A 44 -15.46 27.64 -8.97
N ASN A 45 -16.07 27.24 -10.09
CA ASN A 45 -16.87 28.12 -10.94
C ASN A 45 -18.38 28.08 -10.64
N GLN A 46 -18.80 27.34 -9.61
CA GLN A 46 -20.20 27.19 -9.24
C GLN A 46 -20.56 28.10 -8.07
N ARG A 47 -21.74 28.74 -8.16
CA ARG A 47 -22.34 29.52 -7.07
C ARG A 47 -23.34 28.67 -6.31
N PHE A 48 -23.28 28.79 -5.00
CA PHE A 48 -24.21 28.14 -4.08
C PHE A 48 -24.82 29.17 -3.15
N ILE A 49 -26.08 28.92 -2.78
CA ILE A 49 -26.74 29.63 -1.68
C ILE A 49 -26.53 28.80 -0.42
N LEU A 50 -25.97 29.44 0.60
CA LEU A 50 -25.82 28.89 1.93
C LEU A 50 -27.09 29.16 2.73
N TYR A 51 -27.71 28.09 3.21
CA TYR A 51 -28.87 28.16 4.07
C TYR A 51 -28.54 27.73 5.49
N ASN A 52 -29.27 28.30 6.43
CA ASN A 52 -29.28 27.81 7.80
C ASN A 52 -30.02 26.46 7.85
N LYS A 53 -29.62 25.58 8.78
CA LYS A 53 -30.25 24.26 9.00
C LYS A 53 -31.78 24.32 9.17
N ASP A 54 -32.32 25.43 9.66
CA ASP A 54 -33.75 25.59 9.92
C ASP A 54 -34.61 25.52 8.63
N ILE A 55 -34.02 25.72 7.45
CA ILE A 55 -34.75 25.64 6.18
C ILE A 55 -35.12 24.21 5.78
N LEU A 56 -34.49 23.19 6.38
CA LEU A 56 -34.65 21.79 5.98
C LEU A 56 -36.09 21.28 6.08
N ASP A 57 -36.90 21.87 6.96
CA ASP A 57 -38.31 21.51 7.11
C ASP A 57 -39.17 22.03 5.96
N THR A 58 -38.66 23.02 5.21
CA THR A 58 -39.37 23.72 4.12
C THR A 58 -38.76 23.44 2.74
N LEU A 59 -37.54 22.90 2.70
CA LEU A 59 -36.83 22.62 1.47
C LEU A 59 -37.24 21.27 0.90
N GLU A 60 -37.50 21.23 -0.41
CA GLU A 60 -37.85 20.00 -1.11
C GLU A 60 -36.58 19.29 -1.61
N PHE A 61 -36.24 18.14 -1.00
CA PHE A 61 -35.08 17.34 -1.38
C PHE A 61 -35.29 15.83 -1.15
N ASP A 62 -34.53 15.02 -1.87
CA ASP A 62 -34.56 13.55 -1.75
C ASP A 62 -33.54 13.05 -0.71
N TYR A 63 -32.30 13.59 -0.75
CA TYR A 63 -31.22 13.19 0.14
C TYR A 63 -30.36 14.37 0.62
N ILE A 64 -29.73 14.20 1.78
CA ILE A 64 -28.74 15.10 2.36
C ILE A 64 -27.38 14.40 2.37
N ILE A 65 -26.39 14.92 1.64
CA ILE A 65 -25.01 14.48 1.75
C ILE A 65 -24.30 15.34 2.78
N ILE A 66 -23.82 14.73 3.88
CA ILE A 66 -23.07 15.44 4.91
C ILE A 66 -21.59 15.45 4.54
N ALA A 67 -21.12 16.51 3.90
CA ALA A 67 -19.73 16.73 3.50
C ALA A 67 -18.95 17.48 4.60
N ASN A 68 -18.96 16.92 5.80
CA ASN A 68 -18.17 17.38 6.93
C ASN A 68 -17.76 16.20 7.82
N SER A 69 -16.48 16.06 8.14
CA SER A 69 -15.96 14.95 8.95
C SER A 69 -16.47 14.92 10.39
N HIS A 70 -16.99 16.03 10.91
CA HIS A 70 -17.74 16.10 12.17
C HIS A 70 -19.22 15.68 12.00
N TYR A 71 -19.52 14.84 11.00
CA TYR A 71 -20.89 14.41 10.69
C TYR A 71 -21.61 13.79 11.89
N LYS A 72 -20.89 13.12 12.82
CA LYS A 72 -21.49 12.58 14.05
C LYS A 72 -22.10 13.69 14.91
N ASP A 73 -21.37 14.78 15.12
CA ASP A 73 -21.85 15.94 15.90
C ASP A 73 -22.96 16.68 15.16
N ILE A 74 -22.88 16.76 13.83
CA ILE A 74 -23.95 17.33 13.00
C ILE A 74 -25.23 16.51 13.15
N ILE A 75 -25.12 15.18 13.09
CA ILE A 75 -26.28 14.28 13.24
C ILE A 75 -26.89 14.44 14.63
N VAL A 76 -26.07 14.38 15.68
CA VAL A 76 -26.55 14.43 17.06
C VAL A 76 -27.18 15.77 17.42
N ASN A 77 -26.56 16.88 17.01
CA ASN A 77 -26.93 18.21 17.49
C ASN A 77 -27.82 19.01 16.52
N ASN A 78 -27.87 18.62 15.23
CA ASN A 78 -28.48 19.46 14.20
C ASN A 78 -29.48 18.74 13.29
N LEU A 79 -29.44 17.42 13.18
CA LEU A 79 -30.37 16.67 12.32
C LEU A 79 -31.41 15.92 13.15
N HIS A 80 -32.68 16.19 12.84
CA HIS A 80 -33.79 15.44 13.41
C HIS A 80 -33.79 13.98 12.92
N LYS A 81 -34.20 13.06 13.81
CA LYS A 81 -34.33 11.62 13.49
C LYS A 81 -35.20 11.34 12.26
N LYS A 82 -36.13 12.24 11.89
CA LYS A 82 -36.98 12.12 10.70
C LYS A 82 -36.19 12.04 9.38
N TYR A 83 -34.98 12.60 9.34
CA TYR A 83 -34.11 12.62 8.15
C TYR A 83 -33.22 11.39 8.01
N ILE A 84 -33.28 10.41 8.93
CA ILE A 84 -32.31 9.30 8.98
C ILE A 84 -32.18 8.48 7.70
N ASN A 85 -33.28 8.31 6.97
CA ASN A 85 -33.30 7.57 5.72
C ASN A 85 -32.86 8.41 4.51
N GLN A 86 -32.78 9.72 4.66
CA GLN A 86 -32.34 10.66 3.63
C GLN A 86 -30.86 11.02 3.79
N MET A 87 -30.21 10.62 4.89
CA MET A 87 -28.81 10.96 5.19
C MET A 87 -27.83 10.06 4.44
N ILE A 88 -26.87 10.70 3.79
CA ILE A 88 -25.74 10.08 3.11
C ILE A 88 -24.45 10.59 3.75
N ILE A 89 -23.68 9.65 4.29
CA ILE A 89 -22.35 9.91 4.84
C ILE A 89 -21.35 9.43 3.79
N PRO A 90 -20.67 10.33 3.09
CA PRO A 90 -19.76 9.98 1.99
C PRO A 90 -18.36 9.57 2.51
N TYR A 91 -18.26 9.25 3.80
CA TYR A 91 -17.03 8.83 4.47
C TYR A 91 -17.12 7.37 4.83
N ALA A 92 -16.00 6.70 4.65
CA ALA A 92 -15.75 5.40 5.18
C ALA A 92 -14.94 5.58 6.48
N CYS A 93 -15.35 4.85 7.52
CA CYS A 93 -14.64 4.83 8.82
C CYS A 93 -14.15 3.42 9.18
N ASP A 94 -14.57 2.43 8.40
CA ASP A 94 -14.16 1.04 8.41
C ASP A 94 -14.53 0.42 7.04
N CYS A 95 -14.09 -0.82 6.79
CA CYS A 95 -14.30 -1.51 5.51
C CYS A 95 -15.78 -1.81 5.21
N GLN A 96 -16.61 -2.06 6.23
CA GLN A 96 -18.04 -2.34 6.05
C GLN A 96 -18.81 -1.06 5.70
N ASN A 97 -18.44 0.06 6.30
CA ASN A 97 -18.97 1.38 6.01
C ASN A 97 -18.49 1.91 4.65
N LYS A 98 -17.30 1.48 4.17
CA LYS A 98 -16.77 1.86 2.86
C LYS A 98 -17.65 1.43 1.70
N GLU A 99 -17.98 0.14 1.62
CA GLU A 99 -18.82 -0.35 0.53
C GLU A 99 -20.25 0.19 0.64
N ALA A 100 -20.75 0.40 1.85
CA ALA A 100 -22.05 1.05 2.06
C ALA A 100 -22.05 2.52 1.58
N ALA A 101 -21.00 3.29 1.88
CA ALA A 101 -20.83 4.66 1.43
C ALA A 101 -20.69 4.73 -0.10
N ILE A 102 -19.89 3.84 -0.70
CA ILE A 102 -19.74 3.75 -2.17
C ILE A 102 -21.09 3.40 -2.82
N THR A 103 -21.79 2.41 -2.30
CA THR A 103 -23.10 1.96 -2.78
C THR A 103 -24.14 3.08 -2.71
N LYS A 104 -24.12 3.89 -1.67
CA LYS A 104 -25.00 5.07 -1.57
C LYS A 104 -24.57 6.17 -2.53
N MET A 105 -23.28 6.47 -2.61
CA MET A 105 -22.75 7.51 -3.48
C MET A 105 -22.98 7.21 -4.97
N GLN A 106 -23.01 5.94 -5.37
CA GLN A 106 -23.26 5.55 -6.77
C GLN A 106 -24.63 6.00 -7.29
N MET A 107 -25.56 6.35 -6.39
CA MET A 107 -26.85 6.93 -6.77
C MET A 107 -26.66 8.32 -7.41
N PHE A 108 -25.64 9.07 -6.98
CA PHE A 108 -25.48 10.49 -7.29
C PHE A 108 -24.32 10.81 -8.24
N VAL A 109 -23.29 9.98 -8.24
CA VAL A 109 -22.06 10.21 -9.00
C VAL A 109 -21.68 8.99 -9.84
N ASP A 110 -20.99 9.23 -10.95
CA ASP A 110 -20.46 8.17 -11.83
C ASP A 110 -19.15 7.56 -11.29
N ASN A 111 -18.48 8.24 -10.35
CA ASN A 111 -17.21 7.81 -9.76
C ASN A 111 -17.24 7.71 -8.22
N PRO A 112 -18.18 6.93 -7.63
CA PRO A 112 -18.43 6.93 -6.20
C PRO A 112 -17.23 6.49 -5.35
N ARG A 113 -16.42 5.55 -5.85
CA ARG A 113 -15.22 5.07 -5.16
C ARG A 113 -14.17 6.17 -5.01
N ASP A 114 -13.91 6.96 -6.05
CA ASP A 114 -12.93 8.06 -5.99
C ASP A 114 -13.37 9.14 -4.99
N VAL A 115 -14.67 9.48 -4.99
CA VAL A 115 -15.25 10.45 -4.05
C VAL A 115 -15.10 9.98 -2.60
N VAL A 116 -15.55 8.75 -2.31
CA VAL A 116 -15.49 8.21 -0.93
C VAL A 116 -14.04 8.08 -0.47
N VAL A 117 -13.14 7.56 -1.31
CA VAL A 117 -11.71 7.41 -0.94
C VAL A 117 -11.06 8.76 -0.63
N ARG A 118 -11.28 9.78 -1.46
CA ARG A 118 -10.68 11.12 -1.23
C ARG A 118 -11.22 11.79 0.02
N LEU A 119 -12.52 11.69 0.29
CA LEU A 119 -13.13 12.26 1.49
C LEU A 119 -12.68 11.52 2.75
N SER A 120 -12.59 10.20 2.68
CA SER A 120 -12.25 9.37 3.83
C SER A 120 -10.76 9.42 4.16
N GLY A 121 -9.88 9.45 3.14
CA GLY A 121 -8.43 9.50 3.33
C GLY A 121 -7.92 10.73 4.09
N LEU A 122 -8.72 11.81 4.19
CA LEU A 122 -8.36 12.99 4.97
C LEU A 122 -8.60 12.86 6.48
N HIS A 123 -9.52 11.98 6.87
CA HIS A 123 -10.03 11.88 8.24
C HIS A 123 -9.84 10.49 8.83
N TRP A 124 -9.32 9.56 8.04
CA TRP A 124 -8.84 8.29 8.53
C TRP A 124 -7.58 8.50 9.35
N GLY A 125 -7.73 8.57 10.67
CA GLY A 125 -6.70 8.02 11.53
C GLY A 125 -6.60 6.54 11.17
N TYR A 126 -5.46 6.12 10.62
CA TYR A 126 -5.09 4.74 10.25
C TYR A 126 -5.44 4.23 8.81
N GLU A 127 -5.55 5.08 7.78
CA GLU A 127 -5.32 4.62 6.39
C GLU A 127 -4.15 5.37 5.76
N ILE A 128 -3.38 4.66 4.93
CA ILE A 128 -2.20 5.20 4.27
C ILE A 128 -2.61 6.24 3.23
N LEU A 129 -2.04 7.44 3.30
CA LEU A 129 -2.27 8.48 2.28
C LEU A 129 -1.60 8.06 0.96
N PRO A 130 -2.36 7.92 -0.13
CA PRO A 130 -1.78 7.59 -1.43
C PRO A 130 -0.83 8.71 -1.87
N MET A 131 0.32 8.36 -2.45
CA MET A 131 1.17 9.38 -3.07
C MET A 131 0.48 9.91 -4.34
N HIS A 132 0.84 11.12 -4.78
CA HIS A 132 0.32 11.62 -6.07
C HIS A 132 0.70 10.73 -7.26
N PHE A 133 1.78 9.94 -7.12
CA PHE A 133 2.22 8.95 -8.08
C PHE A 133 1.20 7.82 -8.25
N ASP A 134 0.62 7.34 -7.15
CA ASP A 134 -0.38 6.28 -7.08
C ASP A 134 -1.61 6.52 -7.95
N LEU A 135 -2.03 7.78 -8.02
CA LEU A 135 -3.20 8.18 -8.80
C LEU A 135 -2.98 8.03 -10.32
N LYS A 136 -1.73 7.78 -10.75
CA LYS A 136 -1.38 7.63 -12.17
C LYS A 136 -1.26 6.19 -12.62
N ASP A 137 -0.89 5.24 -11.75
CA ASP A 137 -0.78 3.82 -12.10
C ASP A 137 -1.44 2.93 -11.04
N THR A 138 -2.66 2.51 -11.35
CA THR A 138 -3.48 1.61 -10.54
C THR A 138 -3.45 0.17 -11.06
N SER A 139 -2.62 -0.15 -12.07
CA SER A 139 -2.65 -1.48 -12.69
C SER A 139 -1.81 -2.52 -11.94
N VAL A 140 -0.81 -2.07 -11.19
CA VAL A 140 0.16 -2.96 -10.51
C VAL A 140 -0.38 -3.47 -9.18
N LEU A 141 -1.28 -2.72 -8.52
CA LEU A 141 -1.70 -2.98 -7.15
C LEU A 141 -3.09 -3.60 -6.99
N TYR A 142 -4.06 -3.31 -7.86
CA TYR A 142 -5.47 -3.57 -7.55
C TYR A 142 -5.95 -4.98 -7.96
N GLU A 143 -5.49 -6.01 -7.25
CA GLU A 143 -6.07 -7.37 -7.37
C GLU A 143 -6.55 -7.90 -6.01
N GLN A 144 -7.89 -7.85 -5.87
CA GLN A 144 -8.83 -8.55 -4.96
C GLN A 144 -8.54 -8.66 -3.45
N ASP A 145 -7.34 -8.34 -2.94
CA ASP A 145 -6.97 -8.57 -1.54
C ASP A 145 -6.34 -7.32 -0.89
N VAL A 146 -7.22 -6.36 -0.58
CA VAL A 146 -6.92 -5.02 -0.07
C VAL A 146 -6.10 -5.02 1.23
N PHE A 147 -6.14 -6.10 2.00
CA PHE A 147 -5.46 -6.17 3.30
C PHE A 147 -3.93 -6.32 3.17
N VAL A 148 -3.47 -7.17 2.25
CA VAL A 148 -2.04 -7.35 1.96
C VAL A 148 -1.45 -6.10 1.32
N GLU A 149 -2.24 -5.41 0.50
CA GLU A 149 -1.84 -4.16 -0.18
C GLU A 149 -1.64 -2.99 0.79
N LEU A 150 -2.45 -2.90 1.85
CA LEU A 150 -2.28 -1.87 2.89
C LEU A 150 -1.11 -2.19 3.82
N ALA A 151 -0.86 -3.47 4.12
CA ALA A 151 0.27 -3.88 4.96
C ALA A 151 1.62 -3.49 4.35
N ASP A 152 1.81 -3.71 3.05
CA ASP A 152 3.12 -3.54 2.39
C ASP A 152 3.22 -2.30 1.48
N TYR A 153 2.23 -1.41 1.54
CA TYR A 153 2.13 -0.23 0.68
C TYR A 153 3.42 0.58 0.64
N THR A 154 3.99 0.92 1.80
CA THR A 154 5.14 1.83 1.87
C THR A 154 6.35 1.22 1.16
N ARG A 155 6.56 -0.09 1.30
CA ARG A 155 7.64 -0.82 0.63
C ARG A 155 7.45 -0.85 -0.88
N VAL A 156 6.24 -1.19 -1.34
CA VAL A 156 5.92 -1.22 -2.77
C VAL A 156 6.10 0.15 -3.40
N ARG A 157 5.57 1.21 -2.77
CA ARG A 157 5.70 2.58 -3.27
C ARG A 157 7.14 3.09 -3.23
N THR A 158 7.90 2.73 -2.20
CA THR A 158 9.33 3.06 -2.18
C THR A 158 10.07 2.37 -3.32
N THR A 159 9.72 1.13 -3.61
CA THR A 159 10.28 0.39 -4.75
C THR A 159 9.95 1.04 -6.09
N GLU A 160 8.74 1.52 -6.30
CA GLU A 160 8.38 2.24 -7.52
C GLU A 160 9.16 3.55 -7.68
N LEU A 161 9.39 4.28 -6.57
CA LEU A 161 10.25 5.47 -6.58
C LEU A 161 11.70 5.12 -6.91
N ILE A 162 12.23 4.03 -6.35
CA ILE A 162 13.56 3.51 -6.69
C ILE A 162 13.63 3.15 -8.18
N ILE A 163 12.63 2.42 -8.69
CA ILE A 163 12.56 2.05 -10.11
C ILE A 163 12.56 3.28 -11.00
N LYS A 164 11.81 4.32 -10.62
CA LYS A 164 11.80 5.60 -11.33
C LYS A 164 13.19 6.23 -11.32
N GLU A 165 13.87 6.27 -10.19
CA GLU A 165 15.23 6.81 -10.06
C GLU A 165 16.23 6.03 -10.94
N LEU A 166 16.15 4.70 -10.94
CA LEU A 166 16.97 3.83 -11.79
C LEU A 166 16.75 4.12 -13.27
N LYS A 167 15.50 4.36 -13.69
CA LYS A 167 15.15 4.72 -15.08
C LYS A 167 15.67 6.10 -15.46
N GLU A 168 15.41 7.12 -14.64
CA GLU A 168 15.80 8.50 -14.92
C GLU A 168 17.32 8.66 -15.03
N ASN A 169 18.08 7.87 -14.26
CA ASN A 169 19.55 7.87 -14.28
C ASN A 169 20.16 6.81 -15.22
N ASN A 170 19.35 6.04 -15.96
CA ASN A 170 19.79 4.97 -16.86
C ASN A 170 20.73 3.95 -16.17
N ILE A 171 20.41 3.55 -14.93
CA ILE A 171 21.21 2.59 -14.18
C ILE A 171 21.03 1.19 -14.77
N ASP A 172 22.12 0.57 -15.20
CA ASP A 172 22.12 -0.78 -15.75
C ASP A 172 22.39 -1.86 -14.70
N GLY A 173 22.04 -3.10 -15.02
CA GLY A 173 22.16 -4.26 -14.13
C GLY A 173 20.90 -5.11 -14.10
N ALA A 174 21.06 -6.34 -13.63
CA ALA A 174 19.98 -7.28 -13.37
C ALA A 174 19.24 -6.94 -12.08
N MET A 175 18.10 -7.60 -11.90
CA MET A 175 17.29 -7.54 -10.68
C MET A 175 17.24 -8.91 -10.01
N ALA A 176 17.05 -8.93 -8.70
CA ALA A 176 16.85 -10.18 -7.98
C ALA A 176 15.86 -10.05 -6.81
N GLU A 177 15.19 -11.15 -6.49
CA GLU A 177 14.43 -11.32 -5.26
C GLU A 177 14.81 -12.66 -4.62
N VAL A 178 15.11 -12.63 -3.32
CA VAL A 178 15.35 -13.82 -2.49
C VAL A 178 14.23 -13.92 -1.47
N GLY A 179 13.45 -14.99 -1.54
CA GLY A 179 12.16 -15.09 -0.88
C GLY A 179 11.08 -14.43 -1.72
N VAL A 180 10.45 -15.21 -2.58
CA VAL A 180 9.51 -14.78 -3.63
C VAL A 180 8.07 -15.11 -3.23
N PHE A 181 7.88 -16.17 -2.44
CA PHE A 181 6.59 -16.74 -2.08
C PHE A 181 5.70 -16.89 -3.32
N ARG A 182 4.58 -16.15 -3.40
CA ARG A 182 3.61 -16.21 -4.51
C ARG A 182 3.92 -15.27 -5.68
N GLY A 183 5.03 -14.52 -5.64
CA GLY A 183 5.47 -13.66 -6.73
C GLY A 183 4.74 -12.32 -6.86
N ARG A 184 3.97 -11.90 -5.84
CA ARG A 184 3.28 -10.59 -5.87
C ARG A 184 4.26 -9.42 -5.90
N TYR A 185 5.38 -9.52 -5.19
CA TYR A 185 6.41 -8.48 -5.19
C TYR A 185 7.30 -8.56 -6.44
N ALA A 186 7.73 -9.77 -6.84
CA ALA A 186 8.37 -10.04 -8.14
C ALA A 186 7.64 -9.42 -9.34
N LYS A 187 6.29 -9.42 -9.32
CA LYS A 187 5.43 -8.79 -10.34
C LYS A 187 5.87 -7.36 -10.64
N ILE A 188 6.20 -6.57 -9.61
CA ILE A 188 6.59 -5.17 -9.71
C ILE A 188 7.83 -5.04 -10.60
N PHE A 189 8.86 -5.86 -10.33
CA PHE A 189 10.11 -5.85 -11.09
C PHE A 189 9.86 -6.22 -12.55
N SER A 190 9.14 -7.32 -12.78
CA SER A 190 8.83 -7.79 -14.15
C SER A 190 7.94 -6.81 -14.93
N HIS A 191 7.07 -6.07 -14.24
CA HIS A 191 6.17 -5.10 -14.85
C HIS A 191 6.93 -3.88 -15.35
N TYR A 192 7.80 -3.31 -14.50
CA TYR A 192 8.46 -2.04 -14.80
C TYR A 192 9.77 -2.20 -15.59
N PHE A 193 10.45 -3.34 -15.49
CA PHE A 193 11.69 -3.64 -16.21
C PHE A 193 11.60 -5.00 -16.93
N PRO A 194 10.63 -5.20 -17.85
CA PRO A 194 10.46 -6.47 -18.55
C PRO A 194 11.68 -6.85 -19.41
N GLU A 195 12.55 -5.90 -19.76
CA GLU A 195 13.75 -6.11 -20.57
C GLU A 195 14.98 -6.55 -19.78
N LYS A 196 15.03 -6.32 -18.46
CA LYS A 196 16.17 -6.70 -17.61
C LYS A 196 16.02 -8.13 -17.11
N SER A 197 17.15 -8.80 -16.88
CA SER A 197 17.16 -10.11 -16.21
C SER A 197 16.61 -9.98 -14.79
N LEU A 198 15.65 -10.83 -14.44
CA LEU A 198 15.06 -10.94 -13.11
C LEU A 198 15.30 -12.34 -12.55
N TYR A 199 16.10 -12.43 -11.48
CA TYR A 199 16.40 -13.69 -10.81
C TYR A 199 15.53 -13.86 -9.56
N LEU A 200 14.77 -14.96 -9.49
CA LEU A 200 13.82 -15.23 -8.41
C LEU A 200 14.26 -16.48 -7.66
N TYR A 201 14.76 -16.32 -6.43
CA TYR A 201 15.27 -17.40 -5.59
C TYR A 201 14.27 -17.73 -4.48
N ASP A 202 13.78 -18.97 -4.46
CA ASP A 202 12.84 -19.44 -3.43
C ASP A 202 12.88 -20.97 -3.34
N THR A 203 12.52 -21.53 -2.19
CA THR A 203 12.37 -22.99 -2.05
C THR A 203 11.10 -23.50 -2.74
N PHE A 204 10.06 -22.68 -2.82
CA PHE A 204 8.67 -23.02 -3.15
C PHE A 204 8.12 -24.19 -2.32
N GLU A 205 8.73 -24.42 -1.16
CA GLU A 205 8.45 -25.52 -0.24
C GLU A 205 8.38 -25.03 1.21
N GLY A 206 8.38 -23.70 1.43
CA GLY A 206 8.45 -23.09 2.76
C GLY A 206 9.84 -23.20 3.38
N PHE A 207 9.91 -23.11 4.71
CA PHE A 207 11.16 -23.17 5.46
C PHE A 207 11.58 -24.62 5.80
N ASP A 208 12.88 -24.90 5.71
CA ASP A 208 13.43 -26.18 6.12
C ASP A 208 13.55 -26.28 7.64
N SER A 209 13.31 -27.48 8.17
CA SER A 209 13.38 -27.73 9.61
C SER A 209 14.74 -27.39 10.23
N LYS A 210 15.85 -27.58 9.48
CA LYS A 210 17.20 -27.26 9.99
C LYS A 210 17.46 -25.76 10.02
N GLN A 211 16.96 -25.01 9.03
CA GLN A 211 17.06 -23.54 9.04
C GLN A 211 16.25 -22.94 10.19
N LEU A 212 15.12 -23.58 10.54
CA LEU A 212 14.29 -23.16 11.66
C LEU A 212 14.85 -23.55 13.03
N GLU A 213 15.67 -24.59 13.16
CA GLU A 213 16.18 -25.05 14.46
C GLU A 213 16.92 -23.93 15.22
N ASP A 214 17.86 -23.27 14.56
CA ASP A 214 18.64 -22.18 15.15
C ASP A 214 17.76 -20.94 15.40
N GLU A 215 16.86 -20.60 14.48
CA GLU A 215 15.97 -19.44 14.63
C GLU A 215 14.93 -19.64 15.74
N ILE A 216 14.37 -20.84 15.89
CA ILE A 216 13.46 -21.21 16.97
C ILE A 216 14.19 -21.15 18.31
N LYS A 217 15.42 -21.66 18.37
CA LYS A 217 16.24 -21.63 19.58
C LYS A 217 16.54 -20.20 20.03
N GLU A 218 16.80 -19.30 19.09
CA GLU A 218 17.03 -17.87 19.34
C GLU A 218 15.72 -17.06 19.43
N LYS A 219 14.55 -17.70 19.33
CA LYS A 219 13.20 -17.10 19.35
C LYS A 219 12.94 -16.08 18.23
N HIS A 220 13.61 -16.26 17.11
CA HIS A 220 13.39 -15.50 15.89
C HIS A 220 12.35 -16.12 14.96
N ALA A 221 11.89 -17.35 15.23
CA ALA A 221 10.80 -18.01 14.51
C ALA A 221 10.05 -18.98 15.46
N ASN A 222 8.86 -19.44 15.07
CA ASN A 222 8.21 -20.60 15.67
C ASN A 222 7.60 -21.52 14.59
N VAL A 223 7.30 -22.77 14.95
CA VAL A 223 6.82 -23.79 13.98
C VAL A 223 5.49 -23.39 13.34
N THR A 224 4.58 -22.77 14.10
CA THR A 224 3.27 -22.32 13.61
C THR A 224 3.40 -21.18 12.61
N TRP A 225 4.34 -20.25 12.82
CA TRP A 225 4.68 -19.17 11.91
C TRP A 225 5.19 -19.70 10.58
N ALA A 226 6.15 -20.64 10.64
CA ALA A 226 6.75 -21.21 9.44
C ALA A 226 5.72 -21.92 8.54
N GLN A 227 4.61 -22.41 9.11
CA GLN A 227 3.55 -23.05 8.35
C GLN A 227 2.77 -22.10 7.43
N LEU A 228 2.84 -20.79 7.65
CA LEU A 228 2.14 -19.79 6.84
C LEU A 228 2.68 -19.72 5.39
N PHE A 229 3.90 -20.19 5.16
CA PHE A 229 4.64 -19.98 3.90
C PHE A 229 4.63 -21.19 2.95
N TYR A 230 3.91 -22.28 3.27
CA TYR A 230 3.87 -23.48 2.42
C TYR A 230 3.01 -23.35 1.16
N ASN A 231 2.00 -22.46 1.15
CA ASN A 231 1.03 -22.40 0.06
C ASN A 231 1.52 -21.52 -1.10
N THR A 232 2.54 -21.99 -1.81
CA THR A 232 3.08 -21.37 -3.02
C THR A 232 3.60 -22.40 -4.04
N SER A 233 3.87 -21.96 -5.28
CA SER A 233 4.52 -22.75 -6.33
C SER A 233 5.13 -21.85 -7.40
N GLU A 234 6.05 -22.40 -8.20
CA GLU A 234 6.59 -21.69 -9.37
C GLU A 234 5.48 -21.28 -10.37
N GLU A 235 4.44 -22.11 -10.52
CA GLU A 235 3.30 -21.84 -11.41
C GLU A 235 2.52 -20.62 -10.95
N LEU A 236 2.33 -20.46 -9.64
CA LEU A 236 1.67 -19.26 -9.08
C LEU A 236 2.49 -18.00 -9.37
N VAL A 237 3.81 -18.07 -9.24
CA VAL A 237 4.69 -16.94 -9.60
C VAL A 237 4.55 -16.60 -11.08
N LYS A 238 4.61 -17.60 -11.98
CA LYS A 238 4.53 -17.39 -13.43
C LYS A 238 3.24 -16.65 -13.85
N ASN A 239 2.13 -16.87 -13.17
CA ASN A 239 0.87 -16.16 -13.43
C ASN A 239 0.96 -14.63 -13.22
N TYR A 240 1.92 -14.15 -12.43
CA TYR A 240 2.13 -12.72 -12.18
C TYR A 240 3.24 -12.10 -13.03
N ILE A 241 4.12 -12.90 -13.63
CA ILE A 241 5.28 -12.41 -14.35
C ILE A 241 4.88 -12.00 -15.77
N LYS A 242 5.12 -10.73 -16.12
CA LYS A 242 4.76 -10.19 -17.44
C LYS A 242 5.67 -10.70 -18.58
N ASN A 243 6.94 -10.97 -18.30
CA ASN A 243 7.90 -11.46 -19.29
C ASN A 243 8.74 -12.64 -18.76
N GLU A 244 8.29 -13.85 -19.05
CA GLU A 244 8.98 -15.08 -18.65
C GLU A 244 10.36 -15.23 -19.29
N LYS A 245 10.61 -14.66 -20.47
CA LYS A 245 11.88 -14.84 -21.19
C LYS A 245 13.09 -14.29 -20.42
N ASN A 246 12.89 -13.20 -19.70
CA ASN A 246 13.91 -12.53 -18.91
C ASN A 246 13.78 -12.83 -17.41
N THR A 247 12.90 -13.76 -17.02
CA THR A 247 12.68 -14.13 -15.62
C THR A 247 13.19 -15.54 -15.37
N PHE A 248 14.08 -15.68 -14.39
CA PHE A 248 14.78 -16.91 -14.10
C PHE A 248 14.45 -17.35 -12.68
N ILE A 249 13.61 -18.38 -12.56
CA ILE A 249 13.23 -18.97 -11.28
C ILE A 249 14.29 -19.99 -10.86
N ARG A 250 14.69 -19.93 -9.59
CA ARG A 250 15.74 -20.75 -8.97
C ARG A 250 15.17 -21.44 -7.75
N LYS A 251 14.58 -22.62 -8.00
CA LYS A 251 13.99 -23.44 -6.95
C LYS A 251 15.05 -24.12 -6.08
N GLY A 252 14.95 -23.91 -4.77
CA GLY A 252 15.78 -24.53 -3.74
C GLY A 252 16.42 -23.50 -2.82
N PHE A 253 17.29 -23.97 -1.93
CA PHE A 253 17.90 -23.11 -0.91
C PHE A 253 18.87 -22.10 -1.52
N PHE A 254 18.62 -20.82 -1.26
CA PHE A 254 19.61 -19.77 -1.46
C PHE A 254 20.73 -19.92 -0.41
N PRO A 255 22.02 -19.78 -0.77
CA PRO A 255 22.59 -19.39 -2.07
C PRO A 255 22.94 -20.57 -2.99
N ASN A 256 22.59 -21.81 -2.64
CA ASN A 256 23.00 -23.01 -3.39
C ASN A 256 22.43 -23.08 -4.81
N THR A 257 21.34 -22.34 -5.07
CA THR A 257 20.67 -22.28 -6.37
C THR A 257 21.25 -21.24 -7.33
N ILE A 258 22.26 -20.46 -6.92
CA ILE A 258 22.93 -19.49 -7.79
C ILE A 258 23.69 -20.24 -8.90
N GLU A 259 23.32 -19.97 -10.15
CA GLU A 259 23.99 -20.57 -11.30
C GLU A 259 25.37 -19.93 -11.54
N LEU A 260 26.30 -20.68 -12.14
CA LEU A 260 27.67 -20.18 -12.42
C LEU A 260 27.66 -18.87 -13.23
N LYS A 261 26.77 -18.75 -14.22
CA LYS A 261 26.65 -17.57 -15.08
C LYS A 261 26.23 -16.30 -14.32
N GLU A 262 25.51 -16.46 -13.20
CA GLU A 262 24.99 -15.35 -12.39
C GLU A 262 26.07 -14.76 -11.48
N LYS A 263 27.16 -15.50 -11.24
CA LYS A 263 28.23 -15.08 -10.33
C LYS A 263 29.01 -13.87 -10.84
N ASP A 264 28.94 -13.59 -12.14
CA ASP A 264 29.61 -12.45 -12.79
C ASP A 264 28.65 -11.27 -13.06
N ASP A 265 27.34 -11.48 -12.87
CA ASP A 265 26.34 -10.44 -13.11
C ASP A 265 26.47 -9.27 -12.13
N LYS A 266 26.03 -8.10 -12.61
CA LYS A 266 25.86 -6.88 -11.82
C LYS A 266 24.39 -6.61 -11.60
N PHE A 267 24.06 -6.08 -10.42
CA PHE A 267 22.68 -5.87 -10.01
C PHE A 267 22.41 -4.39 -9.77
N CYS A 268 21.25 -3.91 -10.22
CA CYS A 268 20.76 -2.55 -9.96
C CYS A 268 19.69 -2.50 -8.87
N LEU A 269 18.95 -3.59 -8.68
CA LEU A 269 17.87 -3.66 -7.70
C LEU A 269 17.74 -5.08 -7.15
N VAL A 270 17.83 -5.23 -5.83
CA VAL A 270 17.67 -6.53 -5.17
C VAL A 270 16.68 -6.41 -4.01
N SER A 271 15.79 -7.38 -3.85
CA SER A 271 14.95 -7.56 -2.66
C SER A 271 15.43 -8.80 -1.90
N LEU A 272 15.78 -8.63 -0.63
CA LEU A 272 16.08 -9.71 0.31
C LEU A 272 14.93 -9.81 1.31
N ASP A 273 14.12 -10.86 1.18
CA ASP A 273 12.84 -11.05 1.87
C ASP A 273 12.64 -12.53 2.22
N ALA A 274 13.65 -13.10 2.88
CA ALA A 274 13.69 -14.51 3.23
C ALA A 274 13.50 -14.76 4.74
N ASP A 275 13.19 -13.71 5.50
CA ASP A 275 12.95 -13.64 6.96
C ASP A 275 14.10 -14.12 7.89
N LEU A 276 14.94 -15.05 7.43
CA LEU A 276 15.92 -15.77 8.23
C LEU A 276 17.32 -15.17 8.12
N TYR A 277 18.12 -15.29 9.18
CA TYR A 277 19.49 -14.77 9.26
C TYR A 277 20.37 -15.23 8.08
N GLU A 278 20.43 -16.54 7.84
CA GLU A 278 21.37 -17.14 6.87
C GLU A 278 21.14 -16.66 5.43
N PRO A 279 19.93 -16.75 4.84
CA PRO A 279 19.70 -16.27 3.48
C PRO A 279 19.91 -14.76 3.34
N ILE A 280 19.63 -13.96 4.38
CA ILE A 280 19.94 -12.51 4.35
C ILE A 280 21.45 -12.28 4.35
N LEU A 281 22.22 -12.96 5.20
CA LEU A 281 23.68 -12.81 5.26
C LEU A 281 24.35 -13.24 3.96
N GLU A 282 23.97 -14.41 3.42
CA GLU A 282 24.46 -14.90 2.13
C GLU A 282 24.05 -13.97 0.98
N GLY A 283 22.85 -13.38 1.07
CA GLY A 283 22.37 -12.39 0.10
C GLY A 283 23.28 -11.18 0.07
N LEU A 284 23.63 -10.64 1.24
CA LEU A 284 24.55 -9.50 1.34
C LEU A 284 25.95 -9.84 0.83
N ARG A 285 26.48 -11.03 1.19
CA ARG A 285 27.78 -11.53 0.69
C ARG A 285 27.80 -11.64 -0.83
N PHE A 286 26.70 -12.07 -1.44
CA PHE A 286 26.61 -12.24 -2.88
C PHE A 286 26.32 -10.92 -3.63
N PHE A 287 25.25 -10.22 -3.27
CA PHE A 287 24.73 -9.09 -4.03
C PHE A 287 25.47 -7.79 -3.77
N TYR A 288 25.86 -7.47 -2.53
CA TYR A 288 26.44 -6.15 -2.23
C TYR A 288 27.77 -5.87 -2.98
N PRO A 289 28.72 -6.81 -3.12
CA PRO A 289 29.90 -6.62 -3.96
C PRO A 289 29.57 -6.46 -5.45
N ARG A 290 28.41 -6.97 -5.89
CA ARG A 290 27.92 -6.97 -7.27
C ARG A 290 26.93 -5.85 -7.57
N LEU A 291 26.54 -5.07 -6.55
CA LEU A 291 25.69 -3.91 -6.71
C LEU A 291 26.45 -2.82 -7.48
N VAL A 292 25.80 -2.29 -8.52
CA VAL A 292 26.31 -1.14 -9.28
C VAL A 292 26.21 0.14 -8.45
N THR A 293 26.98 1.16 -8.80
CA THR A 293 26.79 2.51 -8.25
C THR A 293 25.44 3.05 -8.69
N GLY A 294 24.68 3.63 -7.75
CA GLY A 294 23.28 4.01 -7.93
C GLY A 294 22.29 2.83 -7.79
N GLY A 295 22.76 1.64 -7.43
CA GLY A 295 21.92 0.47 -7.18
C GLY A 295 21.36 0.43 -5.75
N TYR A 296 20.35 -0.42 -5.55
CA TYR A 296 19.64 -0.57 -4.28
C TYR A 296 19.46 -2.03 -3.89
N ILE A 297 19.61 -2.33 -2.59
CA ILE A 297 19.19 -3.59 -1.98
C ILE A 297 18.15 -3.25 -0.92
N LEU A 298 16.91 -3.70 -1.10
CA LEU A 298 15.87 -3.64 -0.08
C LEU A 298 15.99 -4.90 0.79
N VAL A 299 16.05 -4.73 2.10
CA VAL A 299 16.05 -5.82 3.06
C VAL A 299 14.79 -5.69 3.90
N HIS A 300 13.85 -6.60 3.69
CA HIS A 300 12.58 -6.64 4.41
C HIS A 300 12.80 -7.14 5.84
N ASP A 301 11.83 -6.91 6.73
CA ASP A 301 11.85 -7.40 8.12
C ASP A 301 13.02 -6.95 9.00
N TYR A 302 13.73 -5.90 8.60
CA TYR A 302 14.86 -5.38 9.35
C TYR A 302 14.49 -4.95 10.79
N ASN A 303 13.27 -4.46 11.00
CA ASN A 303 12.69 -4.21 12.31
C ASN A 303 11.49 -5.14 12.59
N GLY A 304 11.39 -6.26 11.87
CA GLY A 304 10.22 -7.12 11.83
C GLY A 304 9.87 -7.69 13.19
N LEU A 305 8.59 -7.59 13.52
CA LEU A 305 8.00 -8.19 14.70
C LEU A 305 6.65 -8.77 14.30
N ASP A 306 6.49 -10.06 14.53
CA ASP A 306 5.25 -10.78 14.26
C ASP A 306 4.59 -11.22 15.57
N ILE A 307 3.27 -11.37 15.54
CA ILE A 307 2.46 -11.75 16.70
C ILE A 307 1.63 -12.97 16.32
N ILE A 308 1.90 -14.09 16.99
CA ILE A 308 1.16 -15.34 16.77
C ILE A 308 0.49 -15.76 18.06
N GLY A 309 -0.83 -15.63 18.09
CA GLY A 309 -1.60 -15.79 19.32
C GLY A 309 -1.18 -14.73 20.34
N ASN A 310 -0.52 -15.16 21.41
CA ASN A 310 -0.03 -14.28 22.50
C ASN A 310 1.50 -14.16 22.54
N GLU A 311 2.21 -14.69 21.55
CA GLU A 311 3.67 -14.69 21.50
C GLU A 311 4.18 -13.66 20.47
N TYR A 312 5.24 -12.95 20.85
CA TYR A 312 5.99 -12.07 19.95
C TYR A 312 7.17 -12.82 19.36
N ILE A 313 7.30 -12.76 18.04
CA ILE A 313 8.46 -13.27 17.30
C ILE A 313 9.20 -12.07 16.76
N THR A 314 10.47 -11.92 17.13
CA THR A 314 11.32 -10.87 16.60
C THR A 314 12.13 -11.43 15.45
N LEU A 315 12.00 -10.89 14.24
CA LEU A 315 12.82 -11.26 13.08
C LEU A 315 14.24 -10.67 13.18
N ALA A 316 14.81 -10.72 14.39
CA ALA A 316 16.08 -10.08 14.74
C ALA A 316 17.28 -10.71 14.00
N GLY A 317 17.11 -11.94 13.47
CA GLY A 317 18.04 -12.58 12.54
C GLY A 317 18.41 -11.68 11.36
N VAL A 318 17.44 -11.01 10.74
CA VAL A 318 17.67 -10.09 9.61
C VAL A 318 18.61 -8.95 9.98
N LYS A 319 18.31 -8.25 11.09
CA LYS A 319 19.16 -7.15 11.56
C LYS A 319 20.54 -7.64 12.00
N LYS A 320 20.63 -8.84 12.58
CA LYS A 320 21.90 -9.46 12.97
C LYS A 320 22.75 -9.77 11.73
N ALA A 321 22.16 -10.32 10.66
CA ALA A 321 22.86 -10.62 9.41
C ALA A 321 23.52 -9.38 8.81
N ILE A 322 22.80 -8.25 8.76
CA ILE A 322 23.37 -6.97 8.30
C ILE A 322 24.55 -6.53 9.17
N LYS A 323 24.41 -6.58 10.50
CA LYS A 323 25.49 -6.19 11.42
C LYS A 323 26.72 -7.07 11.30
N ASP A 324 26.54 -8.38 11.11
CA ASP A 324 27.65 -9.31 10.97
C ASP A 324 28.34 -9.15 9.62
N TYR A 325 27.58 -8.89 8.56
CA TYR A 325 28.17 -8.51 7.27
C TYR A 325 28.98 -7.22 7.33
N GLU A 326 28.50 -6.17 8.03
CA GLU A 326 29.26 -4.94 8.26
C GLU A 326 30.60 -5.18 8.97
N LYS A 327 30.61 -6.10 9.95
CA LYS A 327 31.86 -6.52 10.61
C LYS A 327 32.77 -7.26 9.64
N GLU A 328 32.24 -8.16 8.82
CA GLU A 328 33.02 -8.91 7.82
C GLU A 328 33.72 -8.01 6.82
N ILE A 329 33.04 -6.96 6.34
CA ILE A 329 33.63 -6.01 5.39
C ILE A 329 34.40 -4.87 6.07
N GLY A 330 34.43 -4.85 7.42
CA GLY A 330 35.15 -3.85 8.22
C GLY A 330 34.61 -2.42 8.08
N LYS A 331 33.37 -2.22 7.63
CA LYS A 331 32.76 -0.89 7.46
C LYS A 331 31.25 -0.93 7.54
N GLY A 332 30.66 0.19 7.93
CA GLY A 332 29.21 0.37 7.89
C GLY A 332 28.67 0.47 6.46
N LEU A 333 27.48 -0.09 6.25
CA LEU A 333 26.67 0.08 5.04
C LEU A 333 25.89 1.40 5.10
N CYS A 334 25.83 2.10 3.97
CA CYS A 334 24.92 3.23 3.76
C CYS A 334 23.49 2.70 3.73
N LYS A 335 22.72 3.02 4.77
CA LYS A 335 21.39 2.45 5.02
C LYS A 335 20.36 3.52 5.26
N VAL A 336 19.17 3.35 4.70
CA VAL A 336 17.99 4.20 4.93
C VAL A 336 16.85 3.32 5.43
N PRO A 337 16.40 3.44 6.69
CA PRO A 337 15.22 2.73 7.15
C PRO A 337 13.96 3.31 6.50
N ILE A 338 12.98 2.46 6.22
CA ILE A 338 11.65 2.87 5.75
C ILE A 338 10.58 2.43 6.73
N SER A 339 9.47 3.16 6.75
CA SER A 339 8.35 2.95 7.67
C SER A 339 7.23 2.14 7.01
N ASP A 340 7.59 0.99 6.43
CA ASP A 340 6.60 -0.06 6.11
C ASP A 340 6.26 -0.86 7.37
N MET A 341 5.36 -1.85 7.25
CA MET A 341 4.82 -2.58 8.39
C MET A 341 5.89 -3.22 9.27
N ASN A 342 6.93 -3.81 8.65
CA ASN A 342 7.99 -4.52 9.36
C ASN A 342 9.30 -3.70 9.47
N GLY A 343 9.27 -2.42 9.07
CA GLY A 343 10.38 -1.49 9.15
C GLY A 343 11.61 -1.96 8.39
N SER A 344 11.51 -2.10 7.08
CA SER A 344 12.60 -2.50 6.18
C SER A 344 13.75 -1.48 6.16
N VAL A 345 14.87 -1.89 5.56
CA VAL A 345 16.00 -1.01 5.31
C VAL A 345 16.47 -1.11 3.86
N ILE A 346 16.86 0.02 3.30
CA ILE A 346 17.44 0.11 1.96
C ILE A 346 18.94 0.34 2.10
N ILE A 347 19.74 -0.50 1.45
CA ILE A 347 21.18 -0.33 1.28
C ILE A 347 21.43 0.22 -0.12
N THR A 348 22.31 1.21 -0.24
CA THR A 348 22.68 1.82 -1.53
C THR A 348 24.20 1.99 -1.66
N LYS A 349 24.67 2.22 -2.89
CA LYS A 349 26.09 2.32 -3.24
C LYS A 349 26.39 3.45 -4.20
#